data_AF-A0A9J7EDA5-F1
#
_entry.id   AF-A0A9J7EDA5-F1
#
_cell.length_a   1.000
_cell.length_b   1.000
_cell.length_c   1.000
_cell.angle_alpha   90.00
_cell.angle_beta   90.00
_cell.angle_gamma   90.00
#
_symmetry.space_group_name_H-M   'P 1'
#
loop_
_entity.id
_entity.type
_entity.pdbx_description
1 polymer ?
#
loop_
_entity_poly.entity_id
_entity_poly.type
_entity_poly.pdbx_seq_one_letter_code
_entity_poly.pdbx_strand_id
1 'polypeptide(L)'
;MTALAFKVKSKNGQQILKDLTSDSTVGELKMFLSSISDVSIERVSVLCGYPPKPLDISNDSQKLSDIGLKTGETLIVEEKSAAPSVTSSAESKPVENGVASHETLVPCRPGILMKKVVPSDNSCLFTSIGFVLNGNVDTTVHTLMREIIAMEVASDVDTYNEAVLGKPNADYCVWIQQPSSWGGAIEVAILSRFYGLEMAVVDTLNAIINRFGEDKNYGQRVFLLFDGVHYDPLYLEQVDGGIQTIFPTEDMEIYREAEQLAHEAKSSRQFTDVNKFTLRCNVCDKLITGYVEAQKHAKETTHTNFGEV
;
A
#
# COMPACT_ATOMS: atom_id res chain seq x y z
N MET A 1 -9.75 -17.92 25.01
CA MET A 1 -8.56 -17.07 24.82
C MET A 1 -8.57 -16.60 23.39
N THR A 2 -8.83 -15.32 23.16
CA THR A 2 -8.84 -14.75 21.80
C THR A 2 -7.44 -14.24 21.52
N ALA A 3 -6.82 -14.71 20.44
CA ALA A 3 -5.55 -14.19 19.99
C ALA A 3 -5.71 -12.71 19.57
N LEU A 4 -4.80 -11.86 20.01
CA LEU A 4 -4.77 -10.44 19.67
C LEU A 4 -3.67 -10.20 18.65
N ALA A 5 -4.00 -9.46 17.60
CA ALA A 5 -3.03 -8.99 16.64
C ALA A 5 -3.02 -7.45 16.64
N PHE A 6 -1.87 -6.87 16.94
CA PHE A 6 -1.69 -5.42 16.99
C PHE A 6 -0.71 -4.97 15.92
N LYS A 7 -0.97 -3.80 15.32
CA LYS A 7 0.00 -3.12 14.48
C LYS A 7 0.87 -2.23 15.36
N VAL A 8 2.13 -2.59 15.54
CA VAL A 8 3.09 -1.82 16.34
C VAL A 8 3.87 -0.88 15.41
N LYS A 9 3.79 0.42 15.66
CA LYS A 9 4.61 1.45 15.00
C LYS A 9 5.67 1.92 15.99
N SER A 10 6.95 1.85 15.64
CA SER A 10 8.05 2.35 16.47
C SER A 10 9.08 3.10 15.62
N LYS A 11 10.11 3.66 16.26
CA LYS A 11 11.26 4.27 15.56
C LYS A 11 11.98 3.32 14.60
N ASN A 12 11.88 2.00 14.84
CA ASN A 12 12.52 0.95 14.03
C ASN A 12 11.64 0.47 12.87
N GLY A 13 10.46 1.06 12.66
CA GLY A 13 9.51 0.67 11.63
C GLY A 13 8.21 0.10 12.19
N GLN A 14 7.44 -0.55 11.32
CA GLN A 14 6.13 -1.09 11.63
C GLN A 14 6.15 -2.62 11.58
N GLN A 15 5.52 -3.27 12.55
CA GLN A 15 5.43 -4.73 12.61
C GLN A 15 4.14 -5.19 13.27
N ILE A 16 3.77 -6.45 13.05
CA ILE A 16 2.56 -7.05 13.63
C ILE A 16 2.95 -7.90 14.83
N LEU A 17 2.39 -7.58 15.99
CA LEU A 17 2.53 -8.38 17.22
C LEU A 17 1.34 -9.34 17.32
N LYS A 18 1.60 -10.66 17.34
CA LYS A 18 0.58 -11.72 17.36
C LYS A 18 0.66 -12.64 18.58
N ASP A 19 1.64 -12.44 19.45
CA ASP A 19 1.98 -13.35 20.56
C ASP A 19 1.19 -13.06 21.85
N LEU A 20 0.22 -12.15 21.79
CA LEU A 20 -0.59 -11.74 22.93
C LEU A 20 -2.03 -12.22 22.80
N THR A 21 -2.68 -12.42 23.94
CA THR A 21 -4.09 -12.83 24.01
C THR A 21 -4.91 -11.84 24.83
N SER A 22 -6.23 -11.99 24.79
CA SER A 22 -7.16 -11.24 25.64
C SER A 22 -6.88 -11.33 27.15
N ASP A 23 -6.20 -12.40 27.59
CA ASP A 23 -5.81 -12.65 28.97
C ASP A 23 -4.38 -12.24 29.30
N SER A 24 -3.59 -11.83 28.31
CA SER A 24 -2.25 -11.30 28.50
C SER A 24 -2.26 -10.03 29.34
N THR A 25 -1.13 -9.76 30.00
CA THR A 25 -1.00 -8.61 30.90
C THR A 25 -0.34 -7.41 30.23
N VAL A 26 -0.52 -6.22 30.80
CA VAL A 26 0.22 -5.01 30.40
C VAL A 26 1.72 -5.20 30.54
N GLY A 27 2.18 -5.94 31.54
CA GLY A 27 3.59 -6.30 31.70
C GLY A 27 4.13 -7.12 30.51
N GLU A 28 3.38 -8.10 30.05
CA GLU A 28 3.71 -8.88 28.84
C GLU A 28 3.77 -7.98 27.60
N LEU A 29 2.79 -7.09 27.41
CA LEU A 29 2.80 -6.12 26.32
C LEU A 29 4.05 -5.24 26.34
N LYS A 30 4.44 -4.68 27.49
CA LYS A 30 5.65 -3.85 27.60
C LYS A 30 6.93 -4.63 27.27
N MET A 31 7.04 -5.89 27.68
CA MET A 31 8.20 -6.73 27.33
C MET A 31 8.33 -6.90 25.82
N PHE A 32 7.23 -7.20 25.13
CA PHE A 32 7.23 -7.30 23.66
C PHE A 32 7.57 -5.97 23.01
N LEU A 33 6.92 -4.88 23.40
CA LEU A 33 7.18 -3.56 22.82
C LEU A 33 8.61 -3.09 23.06
N SER A 34 9.18 -3.37 24.23
CA SER A 34 10.58 -3.08 24.58
C SER A 34 11.55 -3.84 23.67
N SER A 35 11.31 -5.15 23.47
CA SER A 35 12.12 -5.99 22.59
C SER A 35 12.10 -5.54 21.13
N ILE A 36 10.99 -4.94 20.69
CA ILE A 36 10.73 -4.55 19.29
C ILE A 36 11.28 -3.16 18.98
N SER A 37 11.10 -2.23 19.91
CA SER A 37 11.42 -0.82 19.71
C SER A 37 12.81 -0.43 20.21
N ASP A 38 13.54 -1.33 20.87
CA ASP A 38 14.78 -1.04 21.58
C ASP A 38 14.63 0.17 22.53
N VAL A 39 13.54 0.15 23.29
CA VAL A 39 13.19 1.13 24.33
C VAL A 39 13.07 0.38 25.65
N SER A 40 13.71 0.88 26.71
CA SER A 40 13.61 0.28 28.05
C SER A 40 12.14 0.23 28.51
N ILE A 41 11.73 -0.87 29.15
CA ILE A 41 10.36 -1.11 29.66
C ILE A 41 9.81 0.09 30.45
N GLU A 42 10.66 0.79 31.21
CA GLU A 42 10.30 1.95 32.03
C GLU A 42 10.04 3.24 31.23
N ARG A 43 10.51 3.28 29.99
CA ARG A 43 10.41 4.43 29.07
C ARG A 43 9.41 4.20 27.93
N VAL A 44 8.84 3.02 27.82
CA VAL A 44 7.82 2.70 26.82
C VAL A 44 6.57 3.55 27.10
N SER A 45 6.18 4.37 26.13
CA SER A 45 4.88 5.03 26.07
C SER A 45 4.13 4.51 24.85
N VAL A 46 2.81 4.28 25.00
CA VAL A 46 1.98 3.71 23.94
C VAL A 46 0.83 4.66 23.64
N LEU A 47 0.66 5.01 22.37
CA LEU A 47 -0.54 5.68 21.88
C LEU A 47 -1.41 4.68 21.13
N CYS A 48 -2.73 4.74 21.31
CA CYS A 48 -3.70 3.89 20.62
C CYS A 48 -4.90 4.71 20.13
N GLY A 49 -5.59 4.20 19.10
CA GLY A 49 -6.80 4.80 18.52
C GLY A 49 -6.54 5.91 17.50
N TYR A 50 -7.63 6.47 16.96
CA TYR A 50 -7.60 7.64 16.08
C TYR A 50 -8.59 8.70 16.57
N PRO A 51 -8.14 9.95 16.85
CA PRO A 51 -6.74 10.38 16.89
C PRO A 51 -5.93 9.64 17.97
N PRO A 52 -4.60 9.46 17.80
CA PRO A 52 -3.78 8.72 18.77
C PRO A 52 -3.86 9.34 20.16
N LYS A 53 -4.31 8.55 21.14
CA LYS A 53 -4.39 8.96 22.54
C LYS A 53 -3.44 8.12 23.39
N PRO A 54 -2.84 8.70 24.44
CA PRO A 54 -2.05 7.93 25.39
C PRO A 54 -2.88 6.79 25.99
N LEU A 55 -2.37 5.58 25.86
CA LEU A 55 -2.91 4.39 26.50
C LEU A 55 -2.33 4.28 27.91
N ASP A 56 -3.19 4.12 28.90
CA ASP A 56 -2.73 3.90 30.27
C ASP A 56 -2.18 2.48 30.40
N ILE A 57 -0.86 2.40 30.53
CA ILE A 57 -0.10 1.16 30.75
C ILE A 57 0.63 1.21 32.10
N SER A 58 0.13 1.98 33.08
CA SER A 58 0.80 2.15 34.38
C SER A 58 0.75 0.89 35.26
N ASN A 59 -0.27 0.04 35.13
CA ASN A 59 -0.48 -1.15 35.95
C ASN A 59 -0.14 -2.44 35.19
N ASP A 60 1.02 -3.03 35.48
CA ASP A 60 1.54 -4.21 34.78
C ASP A 60 0.67 -5.48 34.96
N SER A 61 -0.11 -5.57 36.02
CA SER A 61 -0.97 -6.72 36.32
C SER A 61 -2.34 -6.65 35.63
N GLN A 62 -2.68 -5.53 34.99
CA GLN A 62 -3.96 -5.36 34.29
C GLN A 62 -3.97 -6.15 32.98
N LYS A 63 -5.13 -6.69 32.59
CA LYS A 63 -5.28 -7.43 31.33
C LYS A 63 -5.44 -6.49 30.14
N LEU A 64 -5.04 -6.95 28.96
CA LEU A 64 -5.20 -6.20 27.70
C LEU A 64 -6.66 -5.91 27.34
N SER A 65 -7.57 -6.82 27.69
CA SER A 65 -9.00 -6.64 27.52
C SER A 65 -9.57 -5.52 28.39
N ASP A 66 -9.01 -5.28 29.58
CA ASP A 66 -9.48 -4.27 30.54
C ASP A 66 -9.02 -2.85 30.18
N ILE A 67 -7.92 -2.72 29.42
CA ILE A 67 -7.44 -1.43 28.89
C ILE A 67 -8.05 -1.09 27.52
N GLY A 68 -9.02 -1.88 27.07
CA GLY A 68 -9.79 -1.61 25.85
C GLY A 68 -9.09 -1.97 24.55
N LEU A 69 -7.96 -2.71 24.60
CA LEU A 69 -7.22 -3.09 23.40
C LEU A 69 -7.93 -4.21 22.63
N LYS A 70 -8.05 -4.02 21.31
CA LYS A 70 -8.69 -4.97 20.39
C LYS A 70 -7.77 -5.35 19.23
N THR A 71 -8.03 -6.51 18.65
CA THR A 71 -7.37 -6.94 17.41
C THR A 71 -7.57 -5.92 16.30
N GLY A 72 -6.50 -5.61 15.57
CA GLY A 72 -6.50 -4.63 14.47
C GLY A 72 -6.12 -3.21 14.90
N GLU A 73 -5.99 -2.94 16.19
CA GLU A 73 -5.56 -1.62 16.66
C GLU A 73 -4.08 -1.36 16.37
N THR A 74 -3.77 -0.08 16.15
CA THR A 74 -2.40 0.41 15.98
C THR A 74 -1.87 0.95 17.30
N LEU A 75 -0.79 0.36 17.79
CA LEU A 75 -0.01 0.81 18.93
C LEU A 75 1.19 1.60 18.42
N ILE A 76 1.26 2.89 18.76
CA ILE A 76 2.42 3.74 18.47
C ILE A 76 3.31 3.75 19.71
N VAL A 77 4.52 3.25 19.58
CA VAL A 77 5.51 3.19 20.65
C VAL A 77 6.40 4.43 20.59
N GLU A 78 6.37 5.21 21.65
CA GLU A 78 7.22 6.36 21.86
C GLU A 78 8.15 6.11 23.05
N GLU A 79 9.35 6.69 23.00
CA GLU A 79 10.26 6.70 24.13
C GLU A 79 9.98 7.95 24.97
N LYS A 80 9.50 7.76 26.20
CA LYS A 80 9.34 8.85 27.15
C LYS A 80 10.73 9.33 27.58
N SER A 81 11.13 10.48 27.07
CA SER A 81 12.35 11.15 27.51
C SER A 81 12.24 11.43 29.02
N ALA A 82 13.26 11.02 29.78
CA ALA A 82 13.40 11.39 31.17
C ALA A 82 13.73 12.88 31.24
N ALA A 83 12.72 13.75 31.19
CA ALA A 83 12.91 15.17 31.42
C ALA A 83 12.68 15.49 32.91
N PRO A 84 13.63 16.14 33.60
CA PRO A 84 13.27 16.98 34.73
C PRO A 84 12.49 18.19 34.21
N SER A 85 11.59 18.64 35.06
CA SER A 85 10.56 19.64 34.86
C SER A 85 11.03 21.08 34.59
N VAL A 86 10.04 21.88 34.14
CA VAL A 86 9.78 23.34 34.29
C VAL A 86 10.19 24.41 33.23
N THR A 87 9.13 25.10 32.76
CA THR A 87 8.91 26.55 32.49
C THR A 87 9.41 27.31 31.24
N SER A 88 8.41 27.74 30.44
CA SER A 88 8.14 29.07 29.83
C SER A 88 9.24 30.14 29.63
N SER A 89 9.34 30.66 28.39
CA SER A 89 9.46 32.09 27.97
C SER A 89 9.68 32.12 26.44
N ALA A 90 8.82 32.73 25.61
CA ALA A 90 8.64 34.16 25.30
C ALA A 90 9.81 34.82 24.50
N GLU A 91 9.53 35.09 23.22
CA GLU A 91 9.98 36.14 22.28
C GLU A 91 11.46 36.56 22.15
N SER A 92 11.94 36.62 20.90
CA SER A 92 12.49 37.86 20.30
C SER A 92 12.76 37.71 18.79
N LYS A 93 12.23 38.65 17.97
CA LYS A 93 12.72 38.96 16.61
C LYS A 93 14.04 39.76 16.67
N PRO A 94 14.82 39.80 15.58
CA PRO A 94 15.01 41.08 14.90
C PRO A 94 15.01 41.01 13.35
N VAL A 95 15.09 42.20 12.76
CA VAL A 95 14.63 42.67 11.44
C VAL A 95 15.76 42.73 10.38
N GLU A 96 15.46 42.25 9.16
CA GLU A 96 15.69 42.74 7.78
C GLU A 96 17.03 43.35 7.27
N ASN A 97 17.44 42.85 6.07
CA ASN A 97 18.00 43.50 4.85
C ASN A 97 19.14 42.64 4.24
N GLY A 98 19.23 42.24 2.97
CA GLY A 98 18.41 42.41 1.77
C GLY A 98 19.10 41.76 0.53
N VAL A 99 18.29 41.53 -0.51
CA VAL A 99 18.57 41.44 -1.98
C VAL A 99 19.32 40.22 -2.59
N ALA A 100 18.54 39.48 -3.42
CA ALA A 100 18.88 38.63 -4.59
C ALA A 100 19.83 37.42 -4.36
N SER A 101 19.49 36.18 -4.70
CA SER A 101 18.76 35.68 -5.87
C SER A 101 17.81 34.54 -5.49
N HIS A 102 16.60 34.57 -6.05
CA HIS A 102 15.64 33.48 -5.95
C HIS A 102 16.05 32.35 -6.90
N GLU A 103 17.04 31.57 -6.49
CA GLU A 103 17.01 30.14 -6.82
C GLU A 103 16.13 29.52 -5.76
N THR A 104 14.90 29.16 -6.15
CA THR A 104 14.07 28.28 -5.37
C THR A 104 14.87 26.99 -5.21
N LEU A 105 15.60 26.87 -4.12
CA LEU A 105 16.17 25.61 -3.67
C LEU A 105 14.96 24.74 -3.35
N VAL A 106 14.49 24.02 -4.38
CA VAL A 106 13.64 22.87 -4.23
C VAL A 106 14.32 22.01 -3.17
N PRO A 107 13.68 21.68 -2.04
CA PRO A 107 14.22 20.72 -1.10
C PRO A 107 14.26 19.37 -1.83
N CYS A 108 15.28 19.20 -2.66
CA CYS A 108 15.42 18.06 -3.54
C CYS A 108 15.68 16.87 -2.62
N ARG A 109 14.63 16.11 -2.32
CA ARG A 109 14.76 14.81 -1.67
C ARG A 109 15.79 14.01 -2.49
N PRO A 110 16.91 13.58 -1.89
CA PRO A 110 17.95 12.92 -2.65
C PRO A 110 17.49 11.52 -3.03
N GLY A 111 16.98 11.36 -4.25
CA GLY A 111 16.61 10.06 -4.80
C GLY A 111 15.93 10.14 -6.17
N ILE A 112 15.71 8.99 -6.79
CA ILE A 112 15.06 8.85 -8.10
C ILE A 112 13.86 7.91 -7.95
N LEU A 113 12.69 8.32 -8.43
CA LEU A 113 11.52 7.46 -8.46
C LEU A 113 11.68 6.41 -9.57
N MET A 114 11.73 5.15 -9.15
CA MET A 114 12.01 4.00 -10.00
C MET A 114 10.87 2.99 -9.95
N LYS A 115 10.72 2.23 -11.04
CA LYS A 115 9.84 1.07 -11.11
C LYS A 115 10.60 -0.18 -10.69
N LYS A 116 10.01 -1.01 -9.83
CA LYS A 116 10.50 -2.37 -9.61
C LYS A 116 9.71 -3.33 -10.49
N VAL A 117 10.37 -4.11 -11.34
CA VAL A 117 9.68 -5.15 -12.12
C VAL A 117 9.30 -6.31 -11.20
N VAL A 118 8.02 -6.67 -11.16
CA VAL A 118 7.53 -7.89 -10.49
C VAL A 118 7.23 -9.00 -11.51
N PRO A 119 7.08 -10.27 -11.08
CA PRO A 119 6.73 -11.35 -11.99
C PRO A 119 5.41 -11.06 -12.73
N SER A 120 5.40 -11.31 -14.04
CA SER A 120 4.21 -11.20 -14.89
C SER A 120 3.32 -12.43 -14.74
N ASP A 121 2.81 -12.61 -13.52
CA ASP A 121 1.79 -13.60 -13.19
C ASP A 121 0.43 -12.91 -12.94
N ASN A 122 -0.60 -13.74 -12.74
CA ASN A 122 -1.96 -13.28 -12.46
C ASN A 122 -2.11 -12.61 -11.06
N SER A 123 -1.01 -12.40 -10.34
CA SER A 123 -0.95 -11.83 -9.00
C SER A 123 -0.06 -10.58 -8.90
N CYS A 124 0.40 -10.02 -10.03
CA CYS A 124 1.27 -8.83 -10.07
C CYS A 124 0.76 -7.65 -9.22
N LEU A 125 -0.56 -7.40 -9.17
CA LEU A 125 -1.14 -6.37 -8.30
C LEU A 125 -0.77 -6.61 -6.82
N PHE A 126 -1.02 -7.82 -6.33
CA PHE A 126 -0.81 -8.15 -4.92
C PHE A 126 0.68 -8.17 -4.57
N THR A 127 1.52 -8.69 -5.48
CA THR A 127 2.98 -8.64 -5.33
C THR A 127 3.49 -7.20 -5.28
N SER A 128 2.93 -6.31 -6.11
CA SER A 128 3.27 -4.88 -6.11
C SER A 128 2.85 -4.20 -4.81
N ILE A 129 1.63 -4.45 -4.34
CA ILE A 129 1.16 -3.93 -3.04
C ILE A 129 2.04 -4.48 -1.90
N GLY A 130 2.40 -5.76 -1.94
CA GLY A 130 3.29 -6.37 -0.95
C GLY A 130 4.67 -5.71 -0.93
N PHE A 131 5.22 -5.41 -2.10
CA PHE A 131 6.49 -4.71 -2.23
C PHE A 131 6.42 -3.29 -1.63
N VAL A 132 5.40 -2.49 -1.94
CA VAL A 132 5.34 -1.13 -1.37
C VAL A 132 5.14 -1.13 0.14
N LEU A 133 4.57 -2.20 0.71
CA LEU A 133 4.39 -2.37 2.14
C LEU A 133 5.65 -2.85 2.86
N ASN A 134 6.42 -3.75 2.23
CA ASN A 134 7.50 -4.49 2.90
C ASN A 134 8.91 -4.16 2.39
N GLY A 135 9.03 -3.53 1.21
CA GLY A 135 10.31 -3.19 0.57
C GLY A 135 10.97 -4.35 -0.19
N ASN A 136 10.36 -5.53 -0.25
CA ASN A 136 10.91 -6.69 -0.95
C ASN A 136 9.85 -7.38 -1.81
N VAL A 137 10.30 -8.01 -2.90
CA VAL A 137 9.41 -8.79 -3.78
C VAL A 137 9.13 -10.12 -3.08
N ASP A 138 7.88 -10.32 -2.68
CA ASP A 138 7.38 -11.57 -2.12
C ASP A 138 6.11 -11.97 -2.88
N THR A 139 6.20 -13.08 -3.61
CA THR A 139 5.08 -13.58 -4.44
C THR A 139 4.06 -14.37 -3.63
N THR A 140 4.28 -14.60 -2.33
CA THR A 140 3.35 -15.38 -1.49
C THR A 140 2.27 -14.52 -0.83
N VAL A 141 2.47 -13.20 -0.79
CA VAL A 141 1.56 -12.22 -0.14
C VAL A 141 0.16 -12.19 -0.75
N HIS A 142 0.01 -12.65 -2.00
CA HIS A 142 -1.27 -12.63 -2.70
C HIS A 142 -2.36 -13.44 -1.98
N THR A 143 -2.01 -14.52 -1.29
CA THR A 143 -3.00 -15.40 -0.64
C THR A 143 -3.73 -14.64 0.45
N LEU A 144 -2.99 -13.98 1.34
CA LEU A 144 -3.57 -13.19 2.42
C LEU A 144 -4.39 -12.01 1.90
N MET A 145 -3.90 -11.30 0.88
CA MET A 145 -4.63 -10.16 0.32
C MET A 145 -5.95 -10.58 -0.31
N ARG A 146 -5.97 -11.70 -1.06
CA ARG A 146 -7.20 -12.25 -1.64
C ARG A 146 -8.20 -12.69 -0.57
N GLU A 147 -7.74 -13.27 0.53
CA GLU A 147 -8.59 -13.61 1.68
C GLU A 147 -9.22 -12.36 2.31
N ILE A 148 -8.42 -11.30 2.54
CA ILE A 148 -8.91 -10.02 3.05
C ILE A 148 -10.02 -9.46 2.14
N ILE A 149 -9.79 -9.48 0.82
CA ILE A 149 -10.75 -8.98 -0.17
C ILE A 149 -12.04 -9.78 -0.16
N ALA A 150 -11.94 -11.12 -0.20
CA ALA A 150 -13.13 -11.98 -0.15
C ALA A 150 -13.93 -11.76 1.14
N MET A 151 -13.24 -11.54 2.27
CA MET A 151 -13.88 -11.32 3.56
C MET A 151 -14.60 -9.96 3.64
N GLU A 152 -13.98 -8.88 3.15
CA GLU A 152 -14.62 -7.55 3.03
C GLU A 152 -15.84 -7.62 2.10
N VAL A 153 -15.70 -8.22 0.92
CA VAL A 153 -16.80 -8.35 -0.06
C VAL A 153 -17.98 -9.13 0.53
N ALA A 154 -17.72 -10.21 1.27
CA ALA A 154 -18.76 -11.01 1.92
C ALA A 154 -19.44 -10.27 3.08
N SER A 155 -18.76 -9.33 3.72
CA SER A 155 -19.26 -8.59 4.89
C SER A 155 -20.23 -7.46 4.55
N ASP A 156 -20.18 -6.91 3.32
CA ASP A 156 -20.98 -5.78 2.88
C ASP A 156 -21.56 -6.03 1.49
N VAL A 157 -22.55 -6.93 1.45
CA VAL A 157 -23.20 -7.39 0.21
C VAL A 157 -23.96 -6.27 -0.50
N ASP A 158 -24.43 -5.27 0.25
CA ASP A 158 -25.17 -4.13 -0.32
C ASP A 158 -24.23 -3.22 -1.12
N THR A 159 -23.05 -2.89 -0.58
CA THR A 159 -22.02 -2.15 -1.33
C THR A 159 -21.44 -2.99 -2.46
N TYR A 160 -21.06 -4.24 -2.16
CA TYR A 160 -20.44 -5.15 -3.12
C TYR A 160 -21.49 -6.07 -3.76
N ASN A 161 -22.47 -5.45 -4.42
CA ASN A 161 -23.49 -6.16 -5.18
C ASN A 161 -23.03 -6.49 -6.61
N GLU A 162 -23.84 -7.24 -7.34
CA GLU A 162 -23.52 -7.70 -8.70
C GLU A 162 -23.25 -6.55 -9.69
N ALA A 163 -23.87 -5.39 -9.53
CA ALA A 163 -23.64 -4.25 -10.40
C ALA A 163 -22.24 -3.65 -10.21
N VAL A 164 -21.70 -3.69 -8.99
CA VAL A 164 -20.33 -3.23 -8.69
C VAL A 164 -19.31 -4.30 -9.09
N LEU A 165 -19.58 -5.56 -8.76
CA LEU A 165 -18.64 -6.67 -8.94
C LEU A 165 -18.62 -7.25 -10.36
N GLY A 166 -19.67 -6.99 -11.16
CA GLY A 166 -19.87 -7.62 -12.47
C GLY A 166 -20.20 -9.11 -12.41
N LYS A 167 -20.50 -9.64 -11.21
CA LYS A 167 -20.92 -11.03 -10.94
C LYS A 167 -21.56 -11.13 -9.55
N PRO A 168 -22.30 -12.21 -9.25
CA PRO A 168 -22.86 -12.41 -7.91
C PRO A 168 -21.78 -12.35 -6.82
N ASN A 169 -22.11 -11.74 -5.68
CA ASN A 169 -21.18 -11.51 -4.57
C ASN A 169 -20.46 -12.81 -4.12
N ALA A 170 -21.22 -13.89 -3.90
CA ALA A 170 -20.65 -15.18 -3.50
C ALA A 170 -19.67 -15.73 -4.56
N ASP A 171 -20.01 -15.61 -5.84
CA ASP A 171 -19.14 -16.05 -6.95
C ASP A 171 -17.87 -15.21 -7.03
N TYR A 172 -17.96 -13.91 -6.72
CA TYR A 172 -16.79 -13.02 -6.64
C TYR A 172 -15.83 -13.44 -5.53
N CYS A 173 -16.36 -13.73 -4.33
CA CYS A 173 -15.55 -14.19 -3.20
C CYS A 173 -14.77 -15.47 -3.52
N VAL A 174 -15.35 -16.41 -4.25
CA VAL A 174 -14.66 -17.63 -4.71
C VAL A 174 -13.67 -17.32 -5.83
N TRP A 175 -14.06 -16.46 -6.77
CA TRP A 175 -13.23 -16.07 -7.91
C TRP A 175 -11.95 -15.35 -7.46
N ILE A 176 -12.04 -14.35 -6.58
CA ILE A 176 -10.87 -13.54 -6.21
C ILE A 176 -9.81 -14.34 -5.44
N GLN A 177 -10.21 -15.43 -4.77
CA GLN A 177 -9.29 -16.36 -4.10
C GLN A 177 -8.46 -17.22 -5.07
N GLN A 178 -8.85 -17.31 -6.35
CA GLN A 178 -8.09 -18.11 -7.32
C GLN A 178 -6.77 -17.41 -7.68
N PRO A 179 -5.62 -18.12 -7.70
CA PRO A 179 -4.35 -17.54 -8.12
C PRO A 179 -4.34 -17.02 -9.56
N SER A 180 -5.27 -17.49 -10.40
CA SER A 180 -5.43 -17.06 -11.80
C SER A 180 -6.26 -15.79 -11.98
N SER A 181 -6.94 -15.32 -10.94
CA SER A 181 -7.82 -14.15 -11.01
C SER A 181 -7.02 -12.86 -10.87
N TRP A 182 -7.22 -11.94 -11.81
CA TRP A 182 -6.57 -10.64 -11.78
C TRP A 182 -7.28 -9.71 -10.81
N GLY A 183 -6.54 -9.02 -9.97
CA GLY A 183 -7.10 -7.91 -9.22
C GLY A 183 -7.13 -6.63 -10.06
N GLY A 184 -7.93 -5.66 -9.63
CA GLY A 184 -8.03 -4.36 -10.26
C GLY A 184 -8.50 -3.28 -9.29
N ALA A 185 -9.31 -2.34 -9.78
CA ALA A 185 -9.73 -1.16 -9.00
C ALA A 185 -10.49 -1.51 -7.70
N ILE A 186 -11.31 -2.57 -7.71
CA ILE A 186 -12.06 -3.01 -6.53
C ILE A 186 -11.09 -3.51 -5.45
N GLU A 187 -10.15 -4.37 -5.82
CA GLU A 187 -9.09 -4.87 -4.93
C GLU A 187 -8.24 -3.73 -4.36
N VAL A 188 -7.82 -2.77 -5.18
CA VAL A 188 -7.03 -1.62 -4.73
C VAL A 188 -7.83 -0.77 -3.73
N ALA A 189 -9.10 -0.51 -3.99
CA ALA A 189 -9.96 0.26 -3.07
C ALA A 189 -10.11 -0.44 -1.71
N ILE A 190 -10.32 -1.75 -1.71
CA ILE A 190 -10.46 -2.56 -0.49
C ILE A 190 -9.14 -2.58 0.28
N LEU A 191 -8.01 -2.84 -0.39
CA LEU A 191 -6.71 -2.92 0.26
C LEU A 191 -6.24 -1.55 0.76
N SER A 192 -6.54 -0.46 0.04
CA SER A 192 -6.33 0.92 0.50
C SER A 192 -7.05 1.15 1.84
N ARG A 193 -8.32 0.75 1.93
CA ARG A 193 -9.11 0.83 3.16
C ARG A 193 -8.51 -0.01 4.28
N PHE A 194 -8.19 -1.27 3.99
CA PHE A 194 -7.67 -2.21 4.97
C PHE A 194 -6.32 -1.76 5.56
N TYR A 195 -5.40 -1.29 4.72
CA TYR A 195 -4.08 -0.85 5.18
C TYR A 195 -4.07 0.59 5.73
N GLY A 196 -5.13 1.37 5.45
CA GLY A 196 -5.22 2.78 5.84
C GLY A 196 -4.21 3.66 5.09
N LEU A 197 -4.05 3.40 3.79
CA LEU A 197 -3.09 4.07 2.92
C LEU A 197 -3.80 4.56 1.66
N GLU A 198 -3.44 5.75 1.18
CA GLU A 198 -3.82 6.16 -0.16
C GLU A 198 -3.00 5.33 -1.17
N MET A 199 -3.66 4.66 -2.10
CA MET A 199 -2.99 3.92 -3.17
C MET A 199 -3.15 4.70 -4.46
N ALA A 200 -2.06 5.33 -4.92
CA ALA A 200 -2.03 6.11 -6.14
C ALA A 200 -1.58 5.23 -7.31
N VAL A 201 -2.51 4.87 -8.18
CA VAL A 201 -2.25 4.05 -9.38
C VAL A 201 -1.98 4.98 -10.56
N VAL A 202 -0.72 5.02 -10.97
CA VAL A 202 -0.22 5.74 -12.14
C VAL A 202 -0.59 4.94 -13.39
N ASP A 203 -1.69 5.34 -14.03
CA ASP A 203 -2.16 4.77 -15.28
C ASP A 203 -1.41 5.43 -16.43
N THR A 204 -0.53 4.65 -17.02
CA THR A 204 0.39 5.13 -18.04
C THR A 204 -0.21 5.15 -19.45
N LEU A 205 -1.29 4.39 -19.69
CA LEU A 205 -2.04 4.45 -20.95
C LEU A 205 -2.77 5.79 -21.06
N ASN A 206 -3.43 6.18 -19.98
CA ASN A 206 -4.20 7.41 -19.93
C ASN A 206 -3.34 8.63 -19.53
N ALA A 207 -2.17 8.40 -18.94
CA ALA A 207 -1.33 9.41 -18.29
C ALA A 207 -2.10 10.20 -17.23
N ILE A 208 -2.70 9.45 -16.30
CA ILE A 208 -3.44 9.96 -15.15
C ILE A 208 -3.04 9.18 -13.89
N ILE A 209 -3.29 9.73 -12.71
CA ILE A 209 -3.15 9.02 -11.45
C ILE A 209 -4.53 8.82 -10.82
N ASN A 210 -4.94 7.56 -10.67
CA ASN A 210 -6.15 7.19 -9.96
C ASN A 210 -5.82 7.03 -8.46
N ARG A 211 -6.38 7.90 -7.61
CA ARG A 211 -6.12 7.87 -6.16
C ARG A 211 -7.23 7.12 -5.42
N PHE A 212 -6.89 5.97 -4.88
CA PHE A 212 -7.80 5.18 -4.05
C PHE A 212 -7.62 5.58 -2.59
N GLY A 213 -8.72 5.94 -1.92
CA GLY A 213 -8.71 6.40 -0.52
C GLY A 213 -8.41 7.89 -0.32
N GLU A 214 -8.43 8.70 -1.38
CA GLU A 214 -8.17 10.15 -1.30
C GLU A 214 -9.14 10.90 -0.37
N ASP A 215 -10.38 10.42 -0.26
CA ASP A 215 -11.44 10.99 0.57
C ASP A 215 -11.37 10.53 2.03
N LYS A 216 -10.47 9.59 2.36
CA LYS A 216 -10.33 9.00 3.69
C LYS A 216 -9.33 9.72 4.57
N ASN A 217 -8.66 10.75 4.03
CA ASN A 217 -7.70 11.58 4.75
C ASN A 217 -6.56 10.75 5.37
N TYR A 218 -6.10 9.73 4.64
CA TYR A 218 -4.92 8.94 5.01
C TYR A 218 -3.68 9.84 5.03
N GLY A 219 -2.80 9.62 6.00
CA GLY A 219 -1.57 10.41 6.14
C GLY A 219 -0.42 9.92 5.27
N GLN A 220 -0.57 8.79 4.59
CA GLN A 220 0.48 8.11 3.84
C GLN A 220 -0.07 7.57 2.51
N ARG A 221 0.77 7.60 1.49
CA ARG A 221 0.52 7.21 0.10
C ARG A 221 1.56 6.21 -0.37
N VAL A 222 1.13 5.27 -1.19
CA VAL A 222 2.01 4.41 -1.99
C VAL A 222 1.68 4.58 -3.47
N PHE A 223 2.63 4.26 -4.35
CA PHE A 223 2.46 4.37 -5.79
C PHE A 223 2.59 3.01 -6.48
N LEU A 224 1.64 2.74 -7.37
CA LEU A 224 1.66 1.60 -8.28
C LEU A 224 1.67 2.16 -9.71
N LEU A 225 2.36 1.50 -10.62
CA LEU A 225 2.33 1.76 -12.05
C LEU A 225 1.41 0.73 -12.70
N PHE A 226 0.57 1.17 -13.65
CA PHE A 226 -0.29 0.30 -14.43
C PHE A 226 -0.15 0.61 -15.93
N ASP A 227 0.04 -0.43 -16.72
CA ASP A 227 0.24 -0.34 -18.18
C ASP A 227 -0.97 -0.83 -19.01
N GLY A 228 -2.07 -1.19 -18.35
CA GLY A 228 -3.26 -1.77 -18.97
C GLY A 228 -3.47 -3.24 -18.67
N VAL A 229 -2.42 -3.99 -18.33
CA VAL A 229 -2.50 -5.42 -18.00
C VAL A 229 -1.61 -5.85 -16.85
N HIS A 230 -0.62 -5.05 -16.49
CA HIS A 230 0.36 -5.36 -15.48
C HIS A 230 0.52 -4.23 -14.47
N TYR A 231 0.76 -4.62 -13.22
CA TYR A 231 1.09 -3.71 -12.13
C TYR A 231 2.54 -3.90 -11.73
N ASP A 232 3.25 -2.79 -11.55
CA ASP A 232 4.56 -2.74 -10.92
C ASP A 232 4.54 -1.70 -9.80
N PRO A 233 5.23 -1.90 -8.67
CA PRO A 233 5.33 -0.88 -7.63
C PRO A 233 6.37 0.18 -8.00
N LEU A 234 6.11 1.42 -7.57
CA LEU A 234 7.09 2.50 -7.62
C LEU A 234 7.74 2.70 -6.25
N TYR A 235 9.04 3.00 -6.26
CA TYR A 235 9.83 3.29 -5.07
C TYR A 235 10.85 4.38 -5.36
N LEU A 236 11.18 5.17 -4.35
CA LEU A 236 12.27 6.13 -4.42
C LEU A 236 13.57 5.43 -4.04
N GLU A 237 14.51 5.35 -4.97
CA GLU A 237 15.88 4.93 -4.69
C GLU A 237 16.65 6.13 -4.14
N GLN A 238 17.11 6.03 -2.89
CA GLN A 238 17.83 7.09 -2.20
C GLN A 238 19.32 7.06 -2.56
N VAL A 239 20.00 8.20 -2.42
CA VAL A 239 21.43 8.32 -2.77
C VAL A 239 22.35 7.41 -1.95
N ASP A 240 21.92 7.01 -0.75
CA ASP A 240 22.63 6.08 0.14
C ASP A 240 22.33 4.60 -0.18
N GLY A 241 21.54 4.32 -1.22
CA GLY A 241 21.12 2.97 -1.60
C GLY A 241 19.90 2.46 -0.83
N GLY A 242 19.32 3.28 0.07
CA GLY A 242 18.04 3.00 0.69
C GLY A 242 16.89 3.02 -0.31
N ILE A 243 15.79 2.36 0.04
CA ILE A 243 14.54 2.44 -0.73
C ILE A 243 13.44 3.01 0.14
N GLN A 244 12.62 3.88 -0.43
CA GLN A 244 11.41 4.39 0.20
C GLN A 244 10.21 4.10 -0.70
N THR A 245 9.20 3.44 -0.14
CA THR A 245 7.99 3.02 -0.87
C THR A 245 6.71 3.69 -0.36
N ILE A 246 6.76 4.26 0.84
CA ILE A 246 5.65 4.94 1.51
C ILE A 246 6.01 6.41 1.69
N PHE A 247 5.09 7.29 1.30
CA PHE A 247 5.29 8.74 1.28
C PHE A 247 4.17 9.45 2.04
N PRO A 248 4.41 10.62 2.65
CA PRO A 248 3.33 11.46 3.14
C PRO A 248 2.37 11.85 2.00
N THR A 249 1.05 11.88 2.24
CA THR A 249 0.07 12.30 1.22
C THR A 249 0.20 13.77 0.81
N GLU A 250 0.77 14.59 1.69
CA GLU A 250 1.10 16.00 1.46
C GLU A 250 2.35 16.20 0.58
N ASP A 251 3.16 15.16 0.38
CA ASP A 251 4.29 15.21 -0.53
C ASP A 251 3.76 15.25 -1.98
N MET A 252 3.65 16.47 -2.51
CA MET A 252 3.23 16.71 -3.88
C MET A 252 4.40 16.70 -4.86
N GLU A 253 5.66 16.63 -4.39
CA GLU A 253 6.82 16.53 -5.27
C GLU A 253 6.92 15.10 -5.82
N ILE A 254 6.85 14.08 -4.97
CA ILE A 254 6.76 12.67 -5.39
C ILE A 254 5.57 12.43 -6.31
N TYR A 255 4.45 13.09 -6.04
CA TYR A 255 3.24 12.95 -6.83
C TYR A 255 3.46 13.49 -8.26
N ARG A 256 4.08 14.66 -8.41
CA ARG A 256 4.41 15.23 -9.72
C ARG A 256 5.45 14.40 -10.47
N GLU A 257 6.43 13.83 -9.77
CA GLU A 257 7.38 12.89 -10.40
C GLU A 257 6.65 11.64 -10.92
N ALA A 258 5.71 11.09 -10.17
CA ALA A 258 4.87 9.98 -10.62
C ALA A 258 3.98 10.36 -11.82
N GLU A 259 3.43 11.58 -11.87
CA GLU A 259 2.70 12.10 -13.04
C GLU A 259 3.61 12.20 -14.26
N GLN A 260 4.83 12.71 -14.07
CA GLN A 260 5.81 12.83 -15.14
C GLN A 260 6.17 11.46 -15.72
N LEU A 261 6.37 10.43 -14.90
CA LEU A 261 6.56 9.05 -15.36
C LEU A 261 5.41 8.57 -16.25
N ALA A 262 4.15 8.90 -15.90
CA ALA A 262 2.99 8.54 -16.70
C ALA A 262 3.03 9.19 -18.09
N HIS A 263 3.36 10.48 -18.14
CA HIS A 263 3.46 11.24 -19.39
C HIS A 263 4.63 10.80 -20.27
N GLU A 264 5.78 10.51 -19.66
CA GLU A 264 6.97 10.01 -20.35
C GLU A 264 6.72 8.61 -20.93
N ALA A 265 6.09 7.72 -20.17
CA ALA A 265 5.74 6.39 -20.65
C ALA A 265 4.75 6.48 -21.83
N LYS A 266 3.73 7.36 -21.75
CA LYS A 266 2.78 7.64 -22.85
C LYS A 266 3.44 8.21 -24.10
N SER A 267 4.38 9.12 -23.95
CA SER A 267 5.07 9.75 -25.08
C SER A 267 6.11 8.83 -25.75
N SER A 268 6.79 7.99 -24.96
CA SER A 268 7.82 7.05 -25.44
C SER A 268 7.25 5.82 -26.15
N ARG A 269 5.93 5.64 -26.19
CA ARG A 269 5.23 4.45 -26.77
C ARG A 269 5.79 3.12 -26.25
N GLN A 270 6.33 3.08 -25.04
CA GLN A 270 6.81 1.84 -24.41
C GLN A 270 5.66 0.89 -24.01
N PHE A 271 4.46 1.06 -24.59
CA PHE A 271 3.32 0.18 -24.37
C PHE A 271 3.23 -0.89 -25.46
N THR A 272 3.29 -2.13 -25.01
CA THR A 272 2.46 -3.22 -25.53
C THR A 272 0.99 -2.85 -25.33
N ASP A 273 0.45 -2.00 -26.21
CA ASP A 273 -0.99 -1.70 -26.28
C ASP A 273 -1.72 -3.03 -26.53
N VAL A 274 -2.29 -3.63 -25.49
CA VAL A 274 -2.92 -4.95 -25.59
C VAL A 274 -4.18 -4.99 -26.45
N ASN A 275 -4.66 -3.80 -26.83
CA ASN A 275 -5.76 -3.61 -27.77
C ASN A 275 -5.25 -3.29 -29.19
N LYS A 276 -3.93 -3.16 -29.40
CA LYS A 276 -3.32 -2.92 -30.71
C LYS A 276 -2.12 -3.80 -31.06
N PHE A 277 -1.68 -4.73 -30.21
CA PHE A 277 -0.75 -5.76 -30.69
C PHE A 277 -1.47 -6.64 -31.72
N THR A 278 -0.73 -7.01 -32.77
CA THR A 278 -1.23 -7.92 -33.79
C THR A 278 -0.70 -9.30 -33.48
N LEU A 279 -1.58 -10.23 -33.12
CA LEU A 279 -1.28 -11.64 -33.00
C LEU A 279 -1.47 -12.31 -34.35
N ARG A 280 -0.56 -13.21 -34.73
CA ARG A 280 -0.78 -14.19 -35.78
C ARG A 280 -1.21 -15.51 -35.15
N CYS A 281 -2.34 -16.04 -35.59
CA CYS A 281 -2.69 -17.42 -35.26
C CYS A 281 -1.75 -18.37 -35.99
N ASN A 282 -0.95 -19.15 -35.26
CA ASN A 282 0.04 -20.07 -35.84
C ASN A 282 -0.59 -21.32 -36.49
N VAL A 283 -1.92 -21.45 -36.43
CA VAL A 283 -2.67 -22.58 -37.02
C VAL A 283 -3.24 -22.20 -38.39
N CYS A 284 -3.75 -20.97 -38.53
CA CYS A 284 -4.45 -20.52 -39.74
C CYS A 284 -3.93 -19.20 -40.32
N ASP A 285 -2.82 -18.69 -39.78
CA ASP A 285 -2.12 -17.48 -40.23
C ASP A 285 -2.95 -16.18 -40.22
N LYS A 286 -4.09 -16.18 -39.54
CA LYS A 286 -4.94 -15.00 -39.42
C LYS A 286 -4.30 -14.00 -38.46
N LEU A 287 -4.19 -12.75 -38.90
CA LEU A 287 -3.82 -11.62 -38.05
C LEU A 287 -5.04 -11.19 -37.22
N ILE A 288 -4.82 -10.99 -35.93
CA ILE A 288 -5.82 -10.78 -34.90
C ILE A 288 -5.36 -9.59 -34.06
N THR A 289 -6.21 -8.60 -33.86
CA THR A 289 -5.81 -7.39 -33.14
C THR A 289 -6.35 -7.42 -31.71
N GLY A 290 -5.41 -7.51 -30.77
CA GLY A 290 -5.68 -7.49 -29.34
C GLY A 290 -6.41 -8.71 -28.78
N TYR A 291 -6.66 -8.65 -27.48
CA TYR A 291 -7.17 -9.79 -26.69
C TYR A 291 -8.62 -10.19 -27.02
N VAL A 292 -9.49 -9.21 -27.29
CA VAL A 292 -10.92 -9.45 -27.56
C VAL A 292 -11.12 -10.27 -28.84
N GLU A 293 -10.39 -9.94 -29.90
CA GLU A 293 -10.46 -10.70 -31.16
C GLU A 293 -9.83 -12.08 -31.02
N ALA A 294 -8.76 -12.22 -30.22
CA ALA A 294 -8.12 -13.52 -29.96
C ALA A 294 -9.08 -14.47 -29.23
N GLN A 295 -9.81 -13.98 -28.21
CA GLN A 295 -10.84 -14.78 -27.54
C GLN A 295 -11.98 -15.16 -28.47
N LYS A 296 -12.45 -14.24 -29.32
CA LYS A 296 -13.50 -14.53 -30.30
C LYS A 296 -13.04 -15.57 -31.32
N HIS A 297 -11.83 -15.43 -31.86
CA HIS A 297 -11.23 -16.36 -32.80
C HIS A 297 -11.04 -17.75 -32.18
N ALA A 298 -10.58 -17.83 -30.93
CA ALA A 298 -10.45 -19.11 -30.22
C ALA A 298 -11.80 -19.79 -30.00
N LYS A 299 -12.88 -19.04 -29.72
CA LYS A 299 -14.23 -19.59 -29.58
C LYS A 299 -14.81 -20.09 -30.89
N GLU A 300 -14.58 -19.38 -32.00
CA GLU A 300 -15.13 -19.74 -33.31
C GLU A 300 -14.34 -20.85 -34.02
N THR A 301 -13.02 -20.93 -33.79
CA THR A 301 -12.13 -21.82 -34.55
C THR A 301 -11.44 -22.89 -33.69
N THR A 302 -11.58 -22.83 -32.37
CA THR A 302 -10.83 -23.66 -31.39
C THR A 302 -9.31 -23.46 -31.39
N HIS A 303 -8.80 -22.49 -32.15
CA HIS A 303 -7.37 -22.19 -32.20
C HIS A 303 -6.93 -21.37 -30.98
N THR A 304 -5.95 -21.87 -30.23
CA THR A 304 -5.40 -21.21 -29.03
C THR A 304 -3.91 -20.87 -29.12
N ASN A 305 -3.26 -21.22 -30.25
CA ASN A 305 -1.85 -20.96 -30.50
C ASN A 305 -1.67 -19.65 -31.28
N PHE A 306 -1.27 -18.60 -30.58
CA PHE A 306 -1.05 -17.25 -31.11
C PHE A 306 0.41 -16.83 -30.91
N GLY A 307 1.03 -16.24 -31.91
CA GLY A 307 2.36 -15.62 -31.83
C GLY A 307 2.25 -14.12 -32.07
N GLU A 308 3.05 -13.33 -31.37
CA GLU A 308 3.14 -11.87 -31.57
C GLU A 308 3.90 -11.56 -32.87
N VAL A 309 3.47 -10.52 -33.61
CA VAL A 309 4.06 -10.09 -34.89
C VAL A 309 4.77 -8.76 -34.74
#